data_AF-A0A662BEW9-F1
#
_entry.id   AF-A0A662BEW9-F1
#
_cell.length_a   1.000
_cell.length_b   1.000
_cell.length_c   1.000
_cell.angle_alpha   90.00
_cell.angle_beta   90.00
_cell.angle_gamma   90.00
#
_symmetry.space_group_name_H-M   'P 1'
#
loop_
_entity.id
_entity.type
_entity.pdbx_description
1 polymer ?
#
loop_
_entity_poly.entity_id
_entity_poly.type
_entity_poly.pdbx_seq_one_letter_code
_entity_poly.pdbx_strand_id
1 'polypeptide(L)'
;MTIIRNFVLRSIVLVIGLFLFSSCSHEPKTKADNLKEHMSDSTIGHVPLIVKRSKMIFVNEPVKNEKSPVFAANKYIVDVEQSELEWVCSRHTGFVRLKSGEFIVENGQLSKGNFIINMDSIFNTDIDNNLMRGTLDNILKSDELFDVRKFPEAGF
;
A
#
# COMPACT_ATOMS: atom_id res chain seq x y z
N MET A 1 15.33 28.66 7.78
CA MET A 1 15.66 27.22 7.72
C MET A 1 14.70 26.60 6.74
N THR A 2 15.15 26.44 5.51
CA THR A 2 14.32 26.58 4.31
C THR A 2 13.79 25.24 3.81
N ILE A 3 12.51 25.29 3.47
CA ILE A 3 11.65 24.29 2.84
C ILE A 3 12.31 23.74 1.58
N ILE A 4 12.79 22.49 1.64
CA ILE A 4 13.04 21.64 0.46
C ILE A 4 12.57 20.22 0.79
N ARG A 5 11.24 20.03 0.87
CA ARG A 5 10.58 18.73 0.75
C ARG A 5 9.69 18.81 -0.47
N ASN A 6 9.70 17.76 -1.29
CA ASN A 6 8.83 17.49 -2.44
C ASN A 6 9.39 17.88 -3.81
N PHE A 7 10.06 16.93 -4.46
CA PHE A 7 9.90 16.80 -5.92
C PHE A 7 10.14 15.36 -6.43
N VAL A 8 10.89 14.51 -5.73
CA VAL A 8 11.29 13.18 -6.24
C VAL A 8 10.27 12.06 -5.94
N LEU A 9 9.37 12.24 -4.97
CA LEU A 9 8.47 11.17 -4.49
C LEU A 9 7.16 10.99 -5.28
N ARG A 10 6.83 11.87 -6.24
CA ARG A 10 5.57 11.79 -6.99
C ARG A 10 5.53 10.69 -8.05
N SER A 11 6.67 10.12 -8.45
CA SER A 11 6.73 9.15 -9.55
C SER A 11 6.85 7.68 -9.11
N ILE A 12 7.24 7.41 -7.87
CA ILE A 12 7.52 6.03 -7.40
C ILE A 12 6.26 5.30 -6.90
N VAL A 13 5.22 6.05 -6.49
CA VAL A 13 3.96 5.48 -5.97
C VAL A 13 3.13 4.76 -7.05
N LEU A 14 3.45 4.93 -8.34
CA LEU A 14 2.59 4.42 -9.41
C LEU A 14 2.87 2.97 -9.86
N VAL A 15 3.98 2.33 -9.41
CA VAL A 15 4.44 1.08 -10.04
C VAL A 15 4.26 -0.17 -9.16
N ILE A 16 4.12 -0.03 -7.84
CA ILE A 16 4.03 -1.20 -6.94
C ILE A 16 2.57 -1.74 -6.82
N GLY A 17 1.58 -1.04 -7.39
CA GLY A 17 0.17 -1.43 -7.33
C GLY A 17 -0.31 -2.46 -8.38
N LEU A 18 0.57 -3.09 -9.17
CA LEU A 18 0.15 -3.87 -10.35
C LEU A 18 0.48 -5.39 -10.35
N PHE A 19 0.92 -5.99 -9.24
CA PHE A 19 1.34 -7.41 -9.25
C PHE A 19 0.68 -8.33 -8.21
N LEU A 20 -0.58 -8.08 -7.85
CA LEU A 20 -1.44 -9.08 -7.18
C LEU A 20 -2.82 -9.24 -7.86
N PHE A 21 -2.88 -9.11 -9.19
CA PHE A 21 -4.02 -9.53 -10.00
C PHE A 21 -3.82 -10.96 -10.52
N SER A 22 -3.87 -11.95 -9.64
CA SER A 22 -4.18 -13.31 -10.07
C SER A 22 -4.94 -14.02 -8.96
N SER A 23 -6.13 -14.49 -9.31
CA SER A 23 -7.08 -15.27 -8.49
C SER A 23 -8.12 -14.47 -7.71
N CYS A 24 -8.98 -13.74 -8.41
CA CYS A 24 -10.38 -13.63 -8.00
C CYS A 24 -11.27 -13.40 -9.23
N SER A 25 -11.59 -14.48 -9.95
CA SER A 25 -12.60 -14.48 -11.02
C SER A 25 -13.84 -15.25 -10.56
N HIS A 26 -14.86 -14.52 -10.11
CA HIS A 26 -16.24 -14.95 -10.25
C HIS A 26 -17.18 -13.73 -10.24
N GLU A 27 -17.71 -13.39 -11.42
CA GLU A 27 -18.82 -12.44 -11.57
C GLU A 27 -20.14 -13.07 -11.11
N PRO A 28 -21.06 -12.26 -10.55
CA PRO A 28 -22.46 -12.44 -10.91
C PRO A 28 -23.14 -11.15 -11.39
N LYS A 29 -24.18 -11.36 -12.20
CA LYS A 29 -24.79 -10.45 -13.17
C LYS A 29 -25.68 -9.33 -12.59
N THR A 30 -25.61 -8.18 -13.27
CA THR A 30 -26.58 -7.08 -13.47
C THR A 30 -27.99 -7.14 -12.84
N LYS A 31 -28.47 -6.00 -12.29
CA LYS A 31 -29.70 -5.30 -12.77
C LYS A 31 -29.83 -3.87 -12.19
N ALA A 32 -30.12 -2.91 -13.06
CA ALA A 32 -30.54 -1.55 -12.73
C ALA A 32 -32.08 -1.46 -12.67
N ASP A 33 -32.65 -0.59 -11.81
CA ASP A 33 -33.71 0.36 -12.19
C ASP A 33 -34.13 1.33 -11.05
N ASN A 34 -33.86 2.61 -11.32
CA ASN A 34 -34.55 3.88 -11.04
C ASN A 34 -35.69 4.01 -9.98
N LEU A 35 -35.60 5.07 -9.17
CA LEU A 35 -36.68 6.08 -9.06
C LEU A 35 -36.15 7.45 -8.58
N LYS A 36 -36.50 8.51 -9.31
CA LYS A 36 -36.20 9.92 -9.03
C LYS A 36 -37.42 10.60 -8.40
N GLU A 37 -37.19 11.52 -7.47
CA GLU A 37 -38.01 12.71 -7.13
C GLU A 37 -37.21 13.51 -6.08
N HIS A 38 -37.28 14.82 -5.90
CA HIS A 38 -37.54 16.01 -6.71
C HIS A 38 -36.91 17.18 -5.91
N MET A 39 -36.63 18.31 -6.58
CA MET A 39 -35.78 19.43 -6.18
C MET A 39 -36.25 20.25 -4.95
N SER A 40 -35.30 20.83 -4.20
CA SER A 40 -35.34 22.26 -3.83
C SER A 40 -33.98 22.80 -3.34
N ASP A 41 -33.52 23.80 -4.07
CA ASP A 41 -32.85 25.04 -3.62
C ASP A 41 -31.37 25.05 -3.14
N SER A 42 -30.75 26.14 -3.53
CA SER A 42 -29.36 26.51 -3.58
C SER A 42 -28.70 26.73 -2.21
N THR A 43 -27.48 26.21 -2.08
CA THR A 43 -26.41 26.91 -1.38
C THR A 43 -25.08 26.45 -1.95
N ILE A 44 -24.25 27.41 -2.37
CA ILE A 44 -22.88 27.17 -2.81
C ILE A 44 -22.09 26.64 -1.61
N GLY A 45 -21.95 25.32 -1.53
CA GLY A 45 -21.17 24.62 -0.53
C GLY A 45 -20.05 23.87 -1.22
N HIS A 46 -18.81 24.25 -0.93
CA HIS A 46 -17.62 23.54 -1.32
C HIS A 46 -17.79 22.03 -1.05
N VAL A 47 -17.75 21.21 -2.10
CA VAL A 47 -17.50 19.77 -1.92
C VAL A 47 -16.04 19.69 -1.48
N PRO A 48 -15.71 19.32 -0.23
CA PRO A 48 -14.34 18.94 0.04
C PRO A 48 -14.07 17.71 -0.82
N LEU A 49 -13.20 17.88 -1.81
CA LEU A 49 -12.39 16.80 -2.33
C LEU A 49 -11.76 16.13 -1.12
N ILE A 50 -12.38 15.06 -0.62
CA ILE A 50 -11.72 14.11 0.26
C ILE A 50 -10.69 13.45 -0.64
N VAL A 51 -9.56 14.13 -0.80
CA VAL A 51 -8.32 13.56 -1.29
C VAL A 51 -8.03 12.43 -0.30
N LYS A 52 -8.36 11.19 -0.69
CA LYS A 52 -7.86 9.99 -0.01
C LYS A 52 -6.36 10.16 0.08
N ARG A 53 -5.89 10.47 1.28
CA ARG A 53 -4.51 10.82 1.61
C ARG A 53 -3.66 9.64 1.14
N SER A 54 -2.89 9.85 0.07
CA SER A 54 -1.94 8.86 -0.42
C SER A 54 -1.01 8.51 0.73
N LYS A 55 -1.09 7.28 1.24
CA LYS A 55 -0.35 6.83 2.41
C LYS A 55 1.10 6.57 1.98
N MET A 56 2.04 7.27 2.62
CA MET A 56 3.44 7.32 2.21
C MET A 56 4.21 6.16 2.85
N ILE A 57 5.06 5.49 2.06
CA ILE A 57 6.16 4.68 2.61
C ILE A 57 7.23 5.66 3.09
N PHE A 58 7.63 5.54 4.35
CA PHE A 58 8.67 6.37 4.93
C PHE A 58 10.02 5.76 4.64
N VAL A 59 10.94 6.59 4.18
CA VAL A 59 12.22 6.16 3.67
C VAL A 59 13.27 7.04 4.29
N ASN A 60 14.34 6.42 4.76
CA ASN A 60 15.51 7.12 5.28
C ASN A 60 16.21 7.87 4.15
N GLU A 61 16.98 8.91 4.50
CA GLU A 61 17.74 9.66 3.50
C GLU A 61 18.65 8.75 2.66
N PRO A 62 18.87 9.08 1.38
CA PRO A 62 19.71 8.26 0.51
C PRO A 62 21.12 8.15 1.09
N VAL A 63 21.68 6.95 1.10
CA VAL A 63 23.06 6.73 1.52
C VAL A 63 23.98 7.34 0.46
N LYS A 64 24.57 8.51 0.75
CA LYS A 64 25.43 9.23 -0.18
C LYS A 64 26.78 8.52 -0.30
N ASN A 65 27.15 8.13 -1.52
CA ASN A 65 28.50 7.71 -1.86
C ASN A 65 29.18 8.88 -2.58
N GLU A 66 30.20 9.48 -1.97
CA GLU A 66 30.71 10.83 -2.30
C GLU A 66 31.48 10.96 -3.64
N LYS A 67 31.44 9.97 -4.55
CA LYS A 67 32.17 10.03 -5.83
C LYS A 67 31.43 9.38 -6.99
N SER A 68 30.34 9.98 -7.48
CA SER A 68 29.77 9.54 -8.78
C SER A 68 29.14 10.70 -9.57
N PRO A 69 29.33 10.77 -10.90
CA PRO A 69 28.74 11.79 -11.76
C PRO A 69 27.21 11.60 -11.86
N VAL A 70 26.56 12.54 -12.54
CA VAL A 70 25.10 12.84 -12.64
C VAL A 70 24.16 11.67 -13.02
N PHE A 71 24.64 10.43 -13.09
CA PHE A 71 23.90 9.16 -13.17
C PHE A 71 23.98 8.36 -11.85
N ALA A 72 23.94 9.04 -10.71
CA ALA A 72 24.14 8.40 -9.42
C ALA A 72 22.93 7.53 -9.03
N ALA A 73 23.18 6.22 -8.92
CA ALA A 73 22.27 5.28 -8.27
C ALA A 73 22.16 5.64 -6.78
N ASN A 74 20.96 6.02 -6.34
CA ASN A 74 20.70 6.33 -4.95
C ASN A 74 20.02 5.15 -4.28
N LYS A 75 20.66 4.60 -3.24
CA LYS A 75 20.09 3.53 -2.42
C LYS A 75 19.32 4.13 -1.25
N TYR A 76 18.12 3.61 -1.04
CA TYR A 76 17.18 4.01 -0.02
C TYR A 76 16.84 2.81 0.87
N ILE A 77 16.77 3.05 2.18
CA ILE A 77 16.33 2.05 3.17
C ILE A 77 14.97 2.49 3.71
N VAL A 78 14.02 1.56 3.76
CA VAL A 78 12.68 1.82 4.28
C VAL A 78 12.72 1.92 5.80
N ASP A 79 12.04 2.92 6.35
CA ASP A 79 11.73 3.00 7.78
C ASP A 79 10.59 2.03 8.08
N VAL A 80 10.92 0.86 8.60
CA VAL A 80 9.96 -0.22 8.86
C VAL A 80 9.01 0.08 10.03
N GLU A 81 9.39 0.98 10.94
CA GLU A 81 8.57 1.35 12.09
C GLU A 81 7.47 2.33 11.70
N GLN A 82 7.74 3.15 10.69
CA GLN A 82 6.80 4.16 10.19
C GLN A 82 6.06 3.71 8.93
N SER A 83 6.44 2.58 8.33
CA SER A 83 5.86 2.09 7.07
C SER A 83 5.03 0.83 7.24
N GLU A 84 3.89 0.80 6.58
CA GLU A 84 3.01 -0.37 6.47
C GLU A 84 2.66 -0.58 4.99
N LEU A 85 2.51 -1.85 4.59
CA LEU A 85 2.00 -2.22 3.28
C LEU A 85 0.51 -2.52 3.42
N GLU A 86 -0.32 -1.69 2.80
CA GLU A 86 -1.76 -1.93 2.75
C GLU A 86 -2.10 -2.91 1.62
N TRP A 87 -3.02 -3.83 1.91
CA TRP A 87 -3.60 -4.71 0.93
C TRP A 87 -5.10 -4.43 0.81
N VAL A 88 -5.62 -4.60 -0.41
CA VAL A 88 -7.03 -4.41 -0.74
C VAL A 88 -7.46 -5.61 -1.57
N CYS A 89 -8.45 -6.33 -1.06
CA CYS A 89 -9.16 -7.38 -1.78
C CYS A 89 -10.58 -6.90 -2.12
N SER A 90 -11.34 -7.72 -2.84
CA SER A 90 -12.69 -7.35 -3.29
C SER A 90 -13.65 -6.93 -2.16
N ARG A 91 -13.46 -7.47 -0.95
CA ARG A 91 -14.34 -7.19 0.20
C ARG A 91 -13.62 -6.67 1.44
N HIS A 92 -12.33 -6.93 1.57
CA HIS A 92 -11.58 -6.66 2.79
C HIS A 92 -10.34 -5.82 2.50
N THR A 93 -9.93 -5.05 3.50
CA THR A 93 -8.69 -4.27 3.45
C THR A 93 -7.92 -4.46 4.74
N GLY A 94 -6.61 -4.38 4.65
CA GLY A 94 -5.77 -4.47 5.82
C GLY A 94 -4.35 -4.08 5.54
N PHE A 95 -3.45 -4.45 6.44
CA PHE A 95 -2.04 -4.23 6.24
C PHE A 95 -1.19 -5.44 6.63
N VAL A 96 0.05 -5.40 6.18
CA VAL A 96 1.19 -6.16 6.67
C VAL A 96 2.35 -5.19 6.92
N ARG A 97 3.22 -5.53 7.85
CA ARG A 97 4.44 -4.78 8.17
C ARG A 97 5.63 -5.34 7.41
N LEU A 98 6.57 -4.45 7.12
CA LEU A 98 7.86 -4.82 6.58
C LEU A 98 8.77 -5.30 7.71
N LYS A 99 9.51 -6.38 7.46
CA LYS A 99 10.67 -6.77 8.25
C LYS A 99 11.91 -6.00 7.79
N SER A 100 12.05 -5.77 6.49
CA SER A 100 13.07 -4.91 5.91
C SER A 100 12.66 -4.45 4.51
N GLY A 101 13.23 -3.35 4.03
CA GLY A 101 13.03 -2.90 2.65
C GLY A 101 14.17 -2.00 2.19
N GLU A 102 14.61 -2.20 0.96
CA GLU A 102 15.53 -1.30 0.28
C GLU A 102 15.19 -1.17 -1.20
N PHE A 103 15.49 -0.02 -1.79
CA PHE A 103 15.34 0.18 -3.21
C PHE A 103 16.38 1.15 -3.75
N ILE A 104 16.62 1.06 -5.07
CA ILE A 104 17.59 1.88 -5.78
C ILE A 104 16.85 2.71 -6.82
N VAL A 105 17.10 4.01 -6.80
CA VAL A 105 16.63 4.95 -7.84
C VAL A 105 17.83 5.37 -8.68
N GLU A 106 17.77 5.07 -9.97
CA GLU A 106 18.76 5.46 -10.98
C GLU A 106 18.09 6.39 -11.98
N ASN A 107 18.68 7.55 -12.23
CA ASN A 107 18.17 8.53 -13.21
C ASN A 107 16.70 8.93 -12.98
N GLY A 108 16.31 9.03 -11.71
CA GLY A 108 14.94 9.35 -11.30
C GLY A 108 13.93 8.21 -11.46
N GLN A 109 14.38 7.01 -11.81
CA GLN A 109 13.53 5.82 -11.99
C GLN A 109 13.90 4.72 -10.99
N LEU A 110 12.89 4.00 -10.50
CA LEU A 110 13.11 2.81 -9.67
C LEU A 110 13.81 1.73 -10.50
N SER A 111 15.03 1.36 -10.12
CA SER A 111 15.86 0.38 -10.81
C SER A 111 15.76 -1.00 -10.17
N LYS A 112 15.78 -1.06 -8.82
CA LYS A 112 15.74 -2.31 -8.04
C LYS A 112 15.00 -2.10 -6.72
N GLY A 113 14.43 -3.18 -6.18
CA GLY A 113 13.85 -3.25 -4.84
C GLY A 113 14.11 -4.62 -4.23
N ASN A 114 14.24 -4.67 -2.92
CA ASN A 114 14.22 -5.90 -2.14
C ASN A 114 13.41 -5.64 -0.86
N PHE A 115 12.32 -6.37 -0.68
CA PHE A 115 11.42 -6.18 0.46
C PHE A 115 11.14 -7.52 1.13
N ILE A 116 11.28 -7.55 2.45
CA ILE A 116 10.90 -8.70 3.27
C ILE A 116 9.71 -8.28 4.11
N ILE A 117 8.59 -8.97 3.92
CA ILE A 117 7.34 -8.76 4.65
C ILE A 117 7.31 -9.69 5.86
N ASN A 118 6.86 -9.18 7.01
CA ASN A 118 6.54 -10.00 8.18
C ASN A 118 5.10 -10.52 8.05
N MET A 119 4.91 -11.79 7.70
CA MET A 119 3.57 -12.35 7.43
C MET A 119 2.73 -12.54 8.70
N ASP A 120 3.36 -12.66 9.89
CA ASP A 120 2.63 -12.70 11.18
C ASP A 120 1.87 -11.40 11.47
N SER A 121 2.26 -10.30 10.82
CA SER A 121 1.68 -8.98 11.04
C SER A 121 0.38 -8.71 10.26
N ILE A 122 -0.13 -9.67 9.50
CA ILE A 122 -1.43 -9.54 8.81
C ILE A 122 -2.49 -9.06 9.79
N PHE A 123 -3.18 -7.99 9.40
CA PHE A 123 -4.25 -7.37 10.17
C PHE A 123 -5.30 -6.75 9.25
N ASN A 124 -6.56 -7.15 9.39
CA ASN A 124 -7.71 -6.55 8.70
C ASN A 124 -8.12 -5.22 9.37
N THR A 125 -8.42 -4.20 8.57
CA THR A 125 -8.74 -2.84 9.05
C THR A 125 -10.19 -2.43 8.84
N ASP A 126 -10.94 -3.15 8.01
CA ASP A 126 -12.32 -2.82 7.63
C ASP A 126 -13.40 -3.53 8.47
N ILE A 127 -12.98 -4.41 9.38
CA ILE A 127 -13.89 -5.19 10.24
C ILE A 127 -13.81 -4.66 11.68
N ASP A 128 -14.88 -4.01 12.13
CA ASP A 128 -15.00 -3.47 13.49
C ASP A 128 -15.23 -4.57 14.54
N ASN A 129 -15.94 -5.64 14.18
CA ASN A 129 -16.21 -6.74 15.09
C ASN A 129 -14.92 -7.57 15.31
N ASN A 130 -14.39 -7.52 16.54
CA ASN A 130 -13.15 -8.21 16.90
C ASN A 130 -13.16 -9.72 16.64
N LEU A 131 -14.29 -10.41 16.84
CA LEU A 131 -14.39 -11.85 16.60
C LEU A 131 -14.32 -12.16 15.10
N MET A 132 -15.09 -11.43 14.29
CA MET A 132 -15.08 -11.61 12.83
C MET A 132 -13.72 -11.25 12.23
N ARG A 133 -13.11 -10.17 12.70
CA ARG A 133 -11.76 -9.78 12.30
C ARG A 133 -10.76 -10.88 12.64
N GLY A 134 -10.77 -11.36 13.88
CA GLY A 134 -9.91 -12.44 14.33
C GLY A 134 -10.09 -13.72 13.51
N THR A 135 -11.32 -14.08 13.15
CA THR A 135 -11.58 -15.21 12.26
C THR A 135 -10.89 -15.05 10.91
N LEU A 136 -11.02 -13.89 10.26
CA LEU A 136 -10.39 -13.66 8.96
C LEU A 136 -8.86 -13.58 9.08
N ASP A 137 -8.32 -12.85 10.06
CA ASP A 137 -6.87 -12.80 10.33
C ASP A 137 -6.30 -14.22 10.52
N ASN A 138 -7.02 -15.08 11.24
CA ASN A 138 -6.58 -16.46 11.49
C ASN A 138 -6.64 -17.33 10.23
N ILE A 139 -7.66 -17.20 9.38
CA ILE A 139 -7.75 -17.94 8.10
C ILE A 139 -6.64 -17.48 7.14
N LEU A 140 -6.37 -16.18 7.06
CA LEU A 140 -5.24 -15.68 6.26
C LEU A 140 -3.92 -16.28 6.74
N LYS A 141 -3.71 -16.36 8.05
CA LYS A 141 -2.48 -16.91 8.63
C LYS A 141 -2.38 -18.44 8.63
N SER A 142 -3.49 -19.15 8.42
CA SER A 142 -3.55 -20.60 8.49
C SER A 142 -2.90 -21.28 7.29
N ASP A 143 -2.74 -22.60 7.40
CA ASP A 143 -2.26 -23.49 6.35
C ASP A 143 -3.17 -23.59 5.12
N GLU A 144 -4.39 -23.06 5.20
CA GLU A 144 -5.30 -22.98 4.06
C GLU A 144 -4.89 -21.89 3.06
N LEU A 145 -4.20 -20.84 3.50
CA LEU A 145 -3.80 -19.72 2.66
C LEU A 145 -2.29 -19.48 2.67
N PHE A 146 -1.76 -18.79 3.69
CA PHE A 146 -0.35 -18.38 3.69
C PHE A 146 0.57 -19.31 4.51
N ASP A 147 0.02 -20.21 5.33
CA ASP A 147 0.74 -21.08 6.26
C ASP A 147 1.87 -20.32 6.98
N VAL A 148 1.51 -19.22 7.65
CA VAL A 148 2.49 -18.25 8.17
C VAL A 148 3.45 -18.86 9.18
N ARG A 149 3.00 -19.91 9.90
CA ARG A 149 3.89 -20.66 10.80
C ARG A 149 5.06 -21.32 10.06
N LYS A 150 4.84 -21.76 8.83
CA LYS A 150 5.86 -22.38 7.99
C LYS A 150 6.59 -21.36 7.10
N PHE A 151 5.88 -20.31 6.69
CA PHE A 151 6.39 -19.24 5.83
C PHE A 151 6.17 -17.87 6.48
N PRO A 152 6.93 -17.53 7.53
CA PRO A 152 6.73 -16.29 8.29
C PRO A 152 7.15 -15.03 7.54
N GLU A 153 7.84 -15.18 6.41
CA GLU A 153 8.39 -14.09 5.61
C GLU A 153 8.07 -14.26 4.12
N ALA A 154 7.77 -13.15 3.45
CA ALA A 154 7.63 -13.09 2.00
C ALA A 154 8.61 -12.08 1.41
N GLY A 155 9.37 -12.50 0.40
CA GLY A 155 10.38 -11.68 -0.28
C GLY A 155 9.92 -11.23 -1.67
N PHE A 156 10.25 -9.99 -2.05
CA PHE A 156 9.96 -9.37 -3.34
C PHE A 156 11.14 -8.58 -3.88
#